data_AF-A0A067NAW5-F1
#
_entry.id   AF-A0A067NAW5-F1
#
_cell.length_a   1.000
_cell.length_b   1.000
_cell.length_c   1.000
_cell.angle_alpha   90.00
_cell.angle_beta   90.00
_cell.angle_gamma   90.00
#
_symmetry.space_group_name_H-M   'P 1'
#
loop_
_entity.id
_entity.type
_entity.pdbx_description
1 polymer ?
#
loop_
_entity_poly.entity_id
_entity_poly.type
_entity_poly.pdbx_seq_one_letter_code
_entity_poly.pdbx_strand_id
1 'polypeptide(L)' 'GVFWTDNGELKSVAMVAFCASIGAVHQYTAPYTSAHIGMVKRLHRTIMSKARAM' A
#
# COMPACT_ATOMS: atom_id res chain seq x y z
N GLY A 1 8.82 -11.83 1.95
CA GLY A 1 7.97 -11.43 0.78
C GLY A 1 8.24 -9.98 0.41
N VAL A 2 7.62 -9.43 -0.64
CA VAL A 2 7.79 -8.00 -1.01
C VAL A 2 6.50 -7.24 -0.73
N PHE A 3 6.61 -6.13 0.01
CA PHE A 3 5.51 -5.24 0.32
C PHE A 3 5.67 -3.94 -0.49
N TRP A 4 4.66 -3.58 -1.28
CA TRP A 4 4.68 -2.40 -2.15
C TRP A 4 3.73 -1.34 -1.64
N THR A 5 4.21 -0.10 -1.49
CA THR A 5 3.38 1.05 -1.16
C THR A 5 3.71 2.24 -2.03
N ASP A 6 2.85 3.25 -2.01
CA ASP A 6 3.25 4.57 -2.50
C ASP A 6 4.25 5.24 -1.53
N ASN A 7 4.66 6.46 -1.89
CA ASN A 7 5.60 7.27 -1.11
C ASN A 7 4.92 8.07 0.02
N GLY A 8 3.72 7.69 0.44
CA GLY A 8 2.96 8.38 1.48
C GLY A 8 3.40 8.02 2.90
N GLU A 9 2.43 7.97 3.80
CA GLU A 9 2.61 7.80 5.25
C GLU A 9 3.40 6.54 5.65
N LEU A 10 3.32 5.48 4.85
CA LEU A 10 4.02 4.22 5.12
C LEU A 10 5.53 4.31 4.89
N LYS A 11 6.05 5.39 4.30
CA LYS A 11 7.49 5.64 4.20
C LYS A 11 8.04 6.12 5.54
N SER A 12 8.09 5.21 6.52
CA SER A 12 8.50 5.48 7.90
C SER A 12 9.46 4.42 8.44
N VAL A 13 10.25 4.81 9.45
CA VAL A 13 11.19 3.90 10.13
C VAL A 13 10.45 2.75 10.82
N ALA A 14 9.27 3.03 11.38
CA ALA A 14 8.42 2.02 12.00
C ALA A 14 7.99 0.94 10.99
N MET A 15 7.62 1.35 9.77
CA MET A 15 7.24 0.42 8.72
C MET A 15 8.43 -0.43 8.24
N VAL A 16 9.61 0.18 8.11
CA VAL A 16 10.84 -0.54 7.77
C VAL A 16 11.17 -1.59 8.84
N ALA A 17 11.10 -1.22 10.12
CA ALA A 17 11.35 -2.13 11.24
C ALA A 17 10.32 -3.28 11.27
N PHE A 18 9.04 -2.98 11.04
CA PHE A 18 7.99 -3.98 10.93
C PHE A 18 8.25 -4.96 9.77
N CYS A 19 8.52 -4.45 8.57
CA CYS A 19 8.85 -5.30 7.42
C CYS A 19 10.06 -6.19 7.68
N ALA A 20 11.13 -5.65 8.30
CA ALA A 20 12.29 -6.43 8.69
C ALA A 20 11.94 -7.55 9.68
N SER A 21 11.07 -7.27 10.66
CA SER A 21 10.64 -8.27 11.67
C SER A 21 9.90 -9.48 11.07
N ILE A 22 9.23 -9.28 9.93
CA ILE A 22 8.48 -10.35 9.23
C ILE A 22 9.24 -10.91 8.02
N GLY A 23 10.52 -10.56 7.83
CA GLY A 23 11.32 -10.99 6.67
C GLY A 23 10.77 -10.49 5.33
N ALA A 24 10.19 -9.29 5.33
CA ALA A 24 9.68 -8.63 4.13
C ALA A 24 10.56 -7.46 3.70
N VAL A 25 10.64 -7.25 2.39
CA VAL A 25 11.28 -6.08 1.79
C VAL A 25 10.21 -5.05 1.49
N HIS A 26 10.37 -3.83 1.99
CA HIS A 26 9.50 -2.71 1.66
C HIS A 26 10.01 -2.00 0.40
N GLN A 27 9.20 -1.97 -0.65
CA GLN A 27 9.48 -1.26 -1.90
C GLN A 27 8.44 -0.16 -2.12
N TYR A 28 8.89 0.93 -2.76
CA TYR A 28 8.06 2.08 -3.06
C TYR A 28 7.81 2.19 -4.56
N THR A 29 6.61 2.65 -4.91
CA THR A 29 6.31 2.96 -6.31
C THR A 29 7.01 4.24 -6.75
N ALA A 30 7.03 4.48 -8.06
CA ALA A 30 7.57 5.73 -8.59
C ALA A 30 6.84 6.95 -7.99
N PRO A 31 7.55 8.08 -7.77
CA PRO A 31 6.93 9.31 -7.28
C PRO A 31 5.82 9.80 -8.22
N TYR A 32 4.80 10.43 -7.64
CA TYR A 32 3.72 11.12 -8.36
C TYR A 32 2.91 10.27 -9.36
N THR A 33 2.96 8.93 -9.27
CA THR A 33 2.09 8.06 -10.06
C THR A 33 1.31 7.09 -9.18
N SER A 34 0.01 7.04 -9.40
CA SER A 34 -0.85 6.02 -8.77
C SER A 34 -1.10 4.80 -9.65
N ALA A 35 -0.55 4.76 -10.87
CA ALA A 35 -0.78 3.67 -11.79
C ALA A 35 -0.27 2.33 -11.22
N HIS A 36 0.84 2.37 -10.48
CA HIS A 36 1.47 1.17 -9.91
C HIS A 36 0.63 0.50 -8.81
N ILE A 37 -0.25 1.25 -8.13
CA ILE A 37 -1.15 0.74 -7.07
C ILE A 37 -2.62 0.67 -7.52
N GLY A 38 -2.87 0.67 -8.83
CA GLY A 38 -4.24 0.72 -9.38
C GLY A 38 -5.14 -0.44 -8.91
N MET A 39 -4.57 -1.63 -8.71
CA MET A 39 -5.30 -2.78 -8.14
C MET A 39 -5.85 -2.47 -6.74
N VAL A 40 -4.98 -2.01 -5.84
CA VAL A 40 -5.35 -1.68 -4.45
C VAL A 40 -6.39 -0.57 -4.42
N LYS A 41 -6.24 0.46 -5.26
CA LYS A 41 -7.23 1.54 -5.38
C LYS A 41 -8.61 1.04 -5.84
N ARG A 42 -8.65 0.12 -6.82
CA ARG A 42 -9.92 -0.48 -7.28
C ARG A 42 -10.56 -1.32 -6.17
N LEU A 43 -9.79 -2.15 -5.48
CA LEU A 43 -10.27 -2.94 -4.35
C LEU A 43 -10.84 -2.05 -3.24
N HIS A 44 -10.12 -1.01 -2.85
CA HIS A 44 -10.58 -0.03 -1.86
C HIS A 44 -11.93 0.58 -2.28
N ARG A 45 -12.06 1.01 -3.53
CA ARG A 45 -13.32 1.54 -4.06
C ARG A 45 -14.45 0.51 -4.00
N THR A 46 -14.20 -0.74 -4.37
CA THR A 46 -15.20 -1.81 -4.26
C THR A 46 -15.68 -2.02 -2.82
N ILE A 47 -14.76 -2.05 -1.85
CA ILE A 47 -15.10 -2.18 -0.43
C ILE A 47 -15.97 -1.00 0.02
N MET A 48 -15.57 0.22 -0.32
CA MET A 48 -16.34 1.43 0.02
C MET A 48 -17.73 1.45 -0.64
N SER A 49 -17.83 1.04 -1.90
CA SER A 49 -19.12 0.93 -2.59
C SER A 49 -20.04 -0.09 -1.93
N LYS A 50 -19.52 -1.25 -1.51
CA LYS A 50 -20.30 -2.25 -0.77
C LYS A 50 -20.79 -1.72 0.57
N ALA A 51 -19.90 -1.07 1.33
CA ALA A 51 -20.24 -0.51 2.64
C ALA A 51 -21.33 0.58 2.56
N ARG A 52 -21.37 1.35 1.48
CA ARG A 52 -22.42 2.38 1.27
C ARG A 52 -23.78 1.82 0.85
N ALA A 53 -23.81 0.62 0.29
CA ALA A 53 -25.03 0.00 -0.22
C ALA A 53 -25.75 -0.87 0.83
N MET A 54 -25.12 -1.07 1.99
CA MET A 54 -25.70 -1.70 3.18
C MET A 54 -26.36 -0.65 4.06
#